data_AF-A0A4Q1L1B3-F1
#
_entry.id   AF-A0A4Q1L1B3-F1
#
_cell.length_a   1.000
_cell.length_b   1.000
_cell.length_c   1.000
_cell.angle_alpha   90.00
_cell.angle_beta   90.00
_cell.angle_gamma   90.00
#
_symmetry.space_group_name_H-M   'P 1'
#
loop_
_entity.id
_entity.type
_entity.pdbx_description
1 polymer ?
#
loop_
_entity_poly.entity_id
_entity_poly.type
_entity_poly.pdbx_seq_one_letter_code
_entity_poly.pdbx_strand_id
1 'polypeptide(L)'
;MVVLSAALVVALGLAAYLLVTTLSWQDRSAQWEQESRDLGRQVAQLDADLDGANAELESARSQLTTAQERITALANEKAQLGDENVASQQYLDYQARISEAAGTVAAALGQCTTAQDELIGYLNNRDAYNPDDLARFATQVDDLCNAATAANTELQQELEQ
;
A
#
# COMPACT_ATOMS: atom_id res chain seq x y z
N MET A 1 -1.09 86.13 68.50
CA MET A 1 -2.18 85.60 67.66
C MET A 1 -1.72 85.30 66.23
N VAL A 2 -1.14 86.26 65.49
CA VAL A 2 -0.80 86.11 64.05
C VAL A 2 0.12 84.92 63.73
N VAL A 3 1.16 84.68 64.55
CA VAL A 3 2.10 83.56 64.33
C VAL A 3 1.41 82.20 64.50
N LEU A 4 0.50 82.09 65.47
CA LEU A 4 -0.21 80.84 65.76
C LEU A 4 -1.19 80.50 64.63
N SER A 5 -1.90 81.51 64.11
CA SER A 5 -2.80 81.33 62.97
C SER A 5 -2.03 81.02 61.67
N ALA A 6 -0.88 81.65 61.43
CA ALA A 6 -0.02 81.31 60.29
C ALA A 6 0.49 79.86 60.36
N ALA A 7 0.94 79.42 61.54
CA ALA A 7 1.39 78.04 61.74
C ALA A 7 0.26 77.03 61.52
N LEU A 8 -0.97 77.33 61.97
CA LEU A 8 -2.14 76.49 61.75
C LEU A 8 -2.47 76.32 60.26
N VAL A 9 -2.44 77.42 59.49
CA VAL A 9 -2.69 77.38 58.05
C VAL A 9 -1.66 76.54 57.31
N VAL A 10 -0.38 76.68 57.68
CA VAL A 10 0.70 75.85 57.11
C VAL A 10 0.50 74.36 57.46
N ALA A 11 0.16 74.05 58.70
CA ALA A 11 -0.09 72.68 59.14
C ALA A 11 -1.26 72.03 58.39
N LEU A 12 -2.36 72.77 58.18
CA LEU A 12 -3.50 72.30 57.41
C LEU A 12 -3.15 72.09 55.92
N GLY A 13 -2.36 72.99 55.33
CA GLY A 13 -1.88 72.85 53.95
C GLY A 13 -1.01 71.60 53.77
N LEU A 14 -0.08 71.34 54.71
CA LEU A 14 0.74 70.14 54.71
C LEU A 14 -0.09 68.87 54.91
N ALA A 15 -1.06 68.89 55.83
CA ALA A 15 -1.95 67.75 56.05
C ALA A 15 -2.78 67.42 54.79
N ALA A 16 -3.32 68.44 54.11
CA ALA A 16 -4.06 68.27 52.87
C ALA A 16 -3.16 67.70 51.75
N TYR A 17 -1.93 68.23 51.61
CA TYR A 17 -0.96 67.72 50.63
C TYR A 17 -0.59 66.26 50.89
N LEU A 18 -0.30 65.89 52.14
CA LEU A 18 0.00 64.51 52.53
C LEU A 18 -1.19 63.58 52.26
N LEU A 19 -2.42 64.03 52.49
CA LEU A 19 -3.63 63.28 52.17
C LEU A 19 -3.75 63.02 50.65
N VAL A 20 -3.61 64.06 49.83
CA VAL A 20 -3.71 63.93 48.37
C VAL A 20 -2.62 63.02 47.82
N THR A 21 -1.38 63.20 48.27
CA THR A 21 -0.27 62.35 47.83
C THR A 21 -0.48 60.90 48.26
N THR A 22 -0.92 60.64 49.49
CA THR A 22 -1.19 59.28 49.99
C THR A 22 -2.29 58.60 49.18
N LEU A 23 -3.41 59.28 48.91
CA LEU A 23 -4.51 58.74 48.10
C LEU A 23 -4.04 58.44 46.67
N SER A 24 -3.25 59.34 46.07
CA SER A 24 -2.71 59.13 44.71
C SER A 24 -1.73 57.96 44.64
N TRP A 25 -0.99 57.69 45.73
CA TRP A 25 -0.10 56.54 45.82
C TRP A 25 -0.86 55.23 46.01
N GLN A 26 -1.93 55.24 46.82
CA GLN A 26 -2.80 54.09 46.99
C GLN A 26 -3.47 53.70 45.68
N ASP A 27 -3.99 54.67 44.93
CA ASP A 27 -4.63 54.44 43.63
C ASP A 27 -3.65 53.85 42.61
N ARG A 28 -2.45 54.45 42.49
CA ARG A 28 -1.38 53.91 41.63
C ARG A 28 -0.95 52.51 42.06
N SER A 29 -0.79 52.26 43.36
CA SER A 29 -0.42 50.94 43.85
C SER A 29 -1.48 49.89 43.51
N ALA A 30 -2.75 50.23 43.64
CA ALA A 30 -3.85 49.33 43.27
C ALA A 30 -3.88 49.05 41.77
N GLN A 31 -3.63 50.08 40.94
CA GLN A 31 -3.55 49.92 39.50
C GLN A 31 -2.40 48.99 39.07
N TRP A 32 -1.22 49.16 39.65
CA TRP A 32 -0.06 48.32 39.35
C TRP A 32 -0.25 46.87 39.82
N GLU A 33 -0.89 46.68 40.98
CA GLU A 33 -1.23 45.35 41.45
C GLU A 33 -2.22 44.66 40.51
N GLN A 34 -3.23 45.39 40.03
CA GLN A 34 -4.18 44.87 39.06
C GLN A 34 -3.50 44.51 37.73
N GLU A 35 -2.67 45.39 37.19
CA GLU A 35 -1.94 45.14 35.94
C GLU A 35 -0.98 43.95 36.05
N SER A 36 -0.27 43.83 37.18
CA SER A 36 0.59 42.68 37.46
C SER A 36 -0.19 41.36 37.51
N ARG A 37 -1.37 41.35 38.17
CA ARG A 37 -2.25 40.18 38.20
C ARG A 37 -2.80 39.84 36.82
N ASP A 38 -3.15 40.85 36.02
CA ASP A 38 -3.67 40.67 34.66
C ASP A 38 -2.60 40.12 33.73
N LEU A 39 -1.36 40.59 33.84
CA LEU A 39 -0.21 40.06 33.11
C LEU A 39 0.09 38.62 33.55
N GLY A 40 0.06 38.34 34.86
CA GLY A 40 0.24 36.99 35.39
C GLY A 40 -0.81 36.01 34.87
N ARG A 41 -2.08 36.43 34.77
CA ARG A 41 -3.14 35.63 34.15
C ARG A 41 -2.90 35.39 32.66
N GLN A 42 -2.45 36.41 31.92
CA GLN A 42 -2.13 36.26 30.50
C GLN A 42 -0.97 35.29 30.29
N VAL A 43 0.12 35.39 31.07
CA VAL A 43 1.25 34.46 30.98
C VAL A 43 0.79 33.03 31.27
N ALA A 44 0.04 32.81 32.35
CA ALA A 44 -0.47 31.48 32.67
C ALA A 44 -1.37 30.90 31.56
N GLN A 45 -2.13 31.76 30.87
CA GLN A 45 -2.96 31.34 29.75
C GLN A 45 -2.14 31.04 28.49
N LEU A 46 -1.15 31.87 28.16
CA LEU A 46 -0.23 31.59 27.05
C LEU A 46 0.57 30.29 27.27
N ASP A 47 1.02 30.03 28.50
CA ASP A 47 1.72 28.79 28.84
C ASP A 47 0.79 27.57 28.64
N ALA A 48 -0.47 27.66 29.08
CA ALA A 48 -1.45 26.60 28.86
C ALA A 48 -1.76 26.37 27.36
N ASP A 49 -1.88 27.44 26.58
CA ASP A 49 -2.08 27.36 25.13
C ASP A 49 -0.86 26.73 24.44
N LEU A 50 0.36 27.06 24.88
CA LEU A 50 1.61 26.51 24.37
C LEU A 50 1.75 25.02 24.68
N ASP A 51 1.43 24.61 25.91
CA ASP A 51 1.40 23.20 26.30
C ASP A 51 0.37 22.41 25.47
N GLY A 52 -0.81 23.00 25.25
CA GLY A 52 -1.85 22.43 24.38
C GLY A 52 -1.36 22.25 22.94
N ALA A 53 -0.79 23.30 22.34
CA ALA A 53 -0.26 23.24 20.98
C ALA A 53 0.87 22.22 20.82
N ASN A 54 1.76 22.09 21.82
CA ASN A 54 2.81 21.08 21.82
C ASN A 54 2.25 19.66 21.89
N ALA A 55 1.21 19.42 22.71
CA ALA A 55 0.55 18.12 22.79
C ALA A 55 -0.15 17.74 21.47
N GLU A 56 -0.81 18.70 20.81
CA GLU A 56 -1.41 18.50 19.49
C GLU A 56 -0.34 18.16 18.44
N LEU A 57 0.78 18.88 18.46
CA LEU A 57 1.90 18.65 17.54
C LEU A 57 2.52 17.27 17.72
N GLU A 58 2.70 16.83 18.97
CA GLU A 58 3.20 15.48 19.26
C GLU A 58 2.22 14.39 18.80
N SER A 59 0.91 14.60 19.02
CA SER A 59 -0.13 13.69 18.52
C SER A 59 -0.12 13.61 16.98
N ALA A 60 -0.01 14.74 16.29
CA ALA A 60 0.07 14.79 14.84
C ALA A 60 1.33 14.08 14.30
N ARG A 61 2.48 14.24 14.96
CA ARG A 61 3.72 13.52 14.63
C ARG A 61 3.55 12.01 14.79
N SER A 62 2.97 11.56 15.89
CA SER A 62 2.69 10.14 16.14
C SER A 62 1.76 9.54 15.08
N GLN A 63 0.70 10.27 14.72
CA GLN A 63 -0.21 9.87 13.64
C GLN A 63 0.50 9.80 12.28
N LEU A 64 1.38 10.75 11.98
CA LEU A 64 2.18 10.74 10.75
C LEU A 64 3.12 9.53 10.69
N THR A 65 3.83 9.22 11.77
CA THR A 65 4.70 8.03 11.85
C THR A 65 3.88 6.76 11.64
N THR A 66 2.74 6.62 12.33
CA THR A 66 1.84 5.47 12.17
C THR A 66 1.33 5.34 10.73
N ALA A 67 0.97 6.46 10.09
CA ALA A 67 0.53 6.46 8.69
C ALA A 67 1.67 6.05 7.74
N GLN A 68 2.90 6.51 7.96
CA GLN A 68 4.07 6.13 7.18
C GLN A 68 4.41 4.65 7.31
N GLU A 69 4.35 4.09 8.53
CA GLU A 69 4.53 2.65 8.77
C GLU A 69 3.48 1.84 8.01
N ARG A 70 2.22 2.27 8.07
CA ARG A 70 1.11 1.59 7.38
C ARG A 70 1.24 1.67 5.87
N ILE A 71 1.63 2.83 5.32
CA ILE A 71 1.92 2.99 3.89
C ILE A 71 3.06 2.06 3.45
N THR A 72 4.12 1.97 4.25
CA THR A 72 5.26 1.08 3.98
C THR A 72 4.84 -0.39 4.01
N ALA A 73 4.04 -0.78 5.00
CA ALA A 73 3.48 -2.14 5.09
C ALA A 73 2.60 -2.48 3.87
N LEU A 74 1.70 -1.58 3.48
CA LEU A 74 0.85 -1.72 2.28
C LEU A 74 1.68 -1.81 0.99
N ALA A 75 2.76 -1.05 0.88
CA ALA A 75 3.66 -1.10 -0.26
C ALA A 75 4.38 -2.47 -0.35
N ASN A 76 4.84 -2.99 0.79
CA ASN A 76 5.45 -4.32 0.86
C ASN A 76 4.45 -5.44 0.54
N GLU A 77 3.22 -5.35 1.07
CA GLU A 77 2.15 -6.31 0.77
C GLU A 77 1.79 -6.30 -0.72
N LYS A 78 1.70 -5.12 -1.34
CA LYS A 78 1.44 -5.01 -2.78
C LYS A 78 2.58 -5.59 -3.62
N ALA A 79 3.83 -5.42 -3.21
CA ALA A 79 4.98 -6.01 -3.89
C ALA A 79 4.91 -7.55 -3.81
N GLN A 80 4.67 -8.09 -2.62
CA GLN A 80 4.54 -9.54 -2.42
C GLN A 80 3.36 -10.14 -3.21
N LEU A 81 2.19 -9.51 -3.16
CA LEU A 81 1.03 -9.94 -3.96
C LEU A 81 1.29 -9.83 -5.47
N GLY A 82 2.09 -8.84 -5.90
CA GLY A 82 2.54 -8.72 -7.28
C GLY A 82 3.38 -9.91 -7.72
N ASP A 83 4.39 -10.27 -6.91
CA ASP A 83 5.29 -11.40 -7.18
C ASP A 83 4.54 -12.74 -7.16
N GLU A 84 3.64 -12.96 -6.19
CA GLU A 84 2.81 -14.17 -6.11
C GLU A 84 1.88 -14.31 -7.32
N ASN A 85 1.31 -13.20 -7.81
CA ASN A 85 0.44 -13.21 -8.99
C ASN A 85 1.23 -13.52 -10.27
N VAL A 86 2.43 -12.96 -10.43
CA VAL A 86 3.31 -13.29 -11.57
C VAL A 86 3.72 -14.77 -11.54
N ALA A 87 4.08 -15.30 -10.37
CA ALA A 87 4.42 -16.72 -10.22
C ALA A 87 3.21 -17.63 -10.54
N SER A 88 2.01 -17.28 -10.07
CA SER A 88 0.78 -18.02 -10.36
C SER A 88 0.43 -17.98 -11.85
N GLN A 89 0.57 -16.83 -12.52
CA GLN A 89 0.35 -16.71 -13.96
C GLN A 89 1.33 -17.55 -14.77
N GLN A 90 2.62 -17.54 -14.42
CA GLN A 90 3.61 -18.40 -15.10
C GLN A 90 3.29 -19.88 -14.94
N TYR A 91 2.85 -20.31 -13.75
CA TYR A 91 2.47 -21.69 -13.50
C TYR A 91 1.21 -22.13 -14.27
N LEU A 92 0.23 -21.22 -14.43
CA LEU A 92 -0.97 -21.48 -15.22
C LEU A 92 -0.69 -21.48 -16.73
N ASP A 93 0.15 -20.56 -17.22
CA ASP A 93 0.58 -20.52 -18.62
C ASP A 93 1.38 -21.78 -19.01
N TYR A 94 2.29 -22.20 -18.13
CA TYR A 94 3.04 -23.45 -18.30
C TYR A 94 2.11 -24.68 -18.38
N GLN A 95 1.14 -24.79 -17.47
CA GLN A 95 0.15 -25.88 -17.52
C GLN A 95 -0.76 -25.81 -18.75
N ALA A 96 -1.14 -24.62 -19.20
CA ALA A 96 -1.95 -24.46 -20.40
C ALA A 96 -1.20 -24.94 -21.65
N ARG A 97 0.06 -24.54 -21.81
CA ARG A 97 0.93 -24.97 -22.91
C ARG A 97 1.16 -26.48 -22.92
N ILE A 98 1.44 -27.08 -21.76
CA ILE A 98 1.58 -28.54 -21.64
C ILE A 98 0.28 -29.26 -21.97
N SER A 99 -0.87 -28.75 -21.48
CA SER A 99 -2.17 -29.38 -21.74
C SER A 99 -2.56 -29.32 -23.22
N GLU A 100 -2.24 -28.22 -23.90
CA GLU A 100 -2.44 -28.05 -25.34
C GLU A 100 -1.53 -28.97 -26.16
N ALA A 101 -0.24 -29.07 -25.79
CA ALA A 101 0.71 -29.97 -26.42
C ALA A 101 0.32 -31.45 -26.21
N ALA A 102 -0.07 -31.84 -25.00
CA ALA A 102 -0.56 -33.18 -24.68
C ALA A 102 -1.84 -33.53 -25.44
N GLY A 103 -2.77 -32.58 -25.58
CA GLY A 103 -3.98 -32.76 -26.38
C GLY A 103 -3.68 -32.98 -27.87
N THR A 104 -2.72 -32.24 -28.42
CA THR A 104 -2.26 -32.39 -29.81
C THR A 104 -1.61 -33.76 -30.05
N VAL A 105 -0.74 -34.20 -29.14
CA VAL A 105 -0.11 -35.53 -29.20
C VAL A 105 -1.15 -36.65 -29.11
N ALA A 106 -2.09 -36.56 -28.17
CA ALA A 106 -3.16 -37.55 -28.01
C ALA A 106 -4.05 -37.65 -29.27
N ALA A 107 -4.38 -36.51 -29.89
CA ALA A 107 -5.15 -36.48 -31.13
C ALA A 107 -4.37 -37.12 -32.30
N ALA A 108 -3.09 -36.82 -32.44
CA ALA A 108 -2.23 -37.38 -33.48
C ALA A 108 -2.05 -38.91 -33.33
N LEU A 109 -1.85 -39.40 -32.11
CA LEU A 109 -1.76 -40.83 -31.81
C LEU A 109 -3.09 -41.56 -32.08
N GLY A 110 -4.22 -40.92 -31.77
CA GLY A 110 -5.55 -41.46 -32.09
C GLY A 110 -5.81 -41.58 -33.59
N GLN A 111 -5.37 -40.59 -34.39
CA GLN A 111 -5.45 -40.64 -35.85
C GLN A 111 -4.55 -41.71 -36.44
N CYS A 112 -3.31 -41.83 -35.96
CA CYS A 112 -2.39 -42.90 -36.34
C CYS A 112 -2.99 -44.30 -36.07
N THR A 113 -3.55 -44.51 -34.87
CA THR A 113 -4.18 -45.80 -34.51
C THR A 113 -5.37 -46.12 -35.41
N THR A 114 -6.22 -45.12 -35.67
CA THR A 114 -7.38 -45.29 -36.56
C THR A 114 -6.95 -45.63 -38.00
N ALA A 115 -5.94 -44.95 -38.51
CA ALA A 115 -5.43 -45.18 -39.86
C ALA A 115 -4.71 -46.54 -40.00
N GLN A 116 -4.05 -47.02 -38.93
CA GLN A 116 -3.51 -48.38 -38.86
C GLN A 116 -4.62 -49.45 -38.87
N ASP A 117 -5.71 -49.24 -38.12
CA ASP A 117 -6.86 -50.16 -38.14
C ASP A 117 -7.52 -50.24 -39.52
N GLU A 118 -7.67 -49.09 -40.20
CA GLU A 118 -8.17 -49.05 -41.59
C GLU A 118 -7.23 -49.78 -42.56
N LEU A 119 -5.91 -49.58 -42.43
CA LEU A 119 -4.91 -50.27 -43.24
C LEU A 119 -4.98 -51.79 -43.04
N ILE A 120 -5.10 -52.26 -41.79
CA ILE A 120 -5.29 -53.68 -41.47
C ILE A 120 -6.58 -54.21 -42.12
N GLY A 121 -7.66 -53.43 -42.08
CA GLY A 121 -8.92 -53.76 -42.76
C GLY A 121 -8.76 -53.92 -44.27
N TYR A 122 -8.04 -53.00 -44.92
CA TYR A 122 -7.76 -53.07 -46.35
C TYR A 122 -6.85 -54.24 -46.74
N LEU A 123 -5.82 -54.53 -45.93
CA LEU A 123 -4.92 -55.66 -46.14
C LEU A 123 -5.63 -57.01 -45.97
N ASN A 124 -6.62 -57.09 -45.07
CA ASN A 124 -7.46 -58.28 -44.90
C ASN A 124 -8.40 -58.53 -46.10
N ASN A 125 -8.71 -57.48 -46.88
CA ASN A 125 -9.54 -57.58 -48.09
C ASN A 125 -8.77 -57.13 -49.35
N ARG A 126 -7.48 -57.46 -49.42
CA ARG A 126 -6.54 -56.96 -50.45
C ARG A 126 -6.99 -57.21 -51.89
N ASP A 127 -7.73 -58.28 -52.14
CA ASP A 127 -8.17 -58.66 -53.50
C ASP A 127 -9.24 -57.70 -54.05
N ALA A 128 -9.84 -56.87 -53.20
CA ALA A 128 -10.83 -55.86 -53.56
C ALA A 128 -10.23 -54.47 -53.86
N TYR A 129 -8.91 -54.28 -53.68
CA TYR A 129 -8.24 -52.98 -53.78
C TYR A 129 -7.01 -53.02 -54.70
N ASN A 130 -6.63 -51.85 -55.22
CA ASN A 130 -5.45 -51.71 -56.06
C ASN A 130 -4.16 -51.75 -55.20
N PRO A 131 -3.17 -52.63 -55.51
CA PRO A 131 -1.93 -52.72 -54.76
C PRO A 131 -1.13 -51.40 -54.67
N ASP A 132 -1.17 -50.56 -55.71
CA ASP A 132 -0.44 -49.29 -55.71
C ASP A 132 -1.07 -48.26 -54.74
N ASP A 133 -2.39 -48.31 -54.58
CA ASP A 133 -3.12 -47.44 -53.65
C ASP A 133 -2.96 -47.90 -52.20
N LEU A 134 -2.89 -49.22 -51.97
CA LEU A 134 -2.56 -49.79 -50.66
C LEU A 134 -1.15 -49.43 -50.21
N ALA A 135 -0.17 -49.50 -51.12
CA ALA A 135 1.21 -49.11 -50.82
C ALA A 135 1.31 -47.61 -50.47
N ARG A 136 0.61 -46.74 -51.21
CA ARG A 136 0.58 -45.30 -50.93
C ARG A 136 -0.08 -44.99 -49.59
N PHE A 137 -1.21 -45.64 -49.28
CA PHE A 137 -1.91 -45.47 -48.01
C PHE A 137 -1.04 -45.95 -46.84
N ALA A 138 -0.36 -47.10 -46.98
CA ALA A 138 0.58 -47.59 -45.97
C ALA A 138 1.70 -46.58 -45.66
N THR A 139 2.28 -45.93 -46.67
CA THR A 139 3.27 -44.86 -46.46
C THR A 139 2.68 -43.65 -45.74
N GLN A 140 1.46 -43.24 -46.09
CA GLN A 140 0.79 -42.12 -45.41
C GLN A 140 0.48 -42.40 -43.93
N VAL A 141 0.10 -43.65 -43.62
CA VAL A 141 -0.10 -44.11 -42.24
C VAL A 141 1.22 -44.09 -41.48
N ASP A 142 2.31 -44.57 -42.08
CA ASP A 142 3.64 -44.58 -41.46
C ASP A 142 4.14 -43.15 -41.19
N ASP A 143 4.02 -42.25 -42.17
CA ASP A 143 4.40 -40.83 -42.02
C ASP A 143 3.61 -40.14 -40.90
N LEU A 144 2.29 -40.37 -40.84
CA LEU A 144 1.43 -39.83 -39.79
C LEU A 144 1.82 -40.36 -38.39
N CYS A 145 2.10 -41.65 -38.29
CA CYS A 145 2.50 -42.30 -37.03
C CYS A 145 3.90 -41.87 -36.57
N ASN A 146 4.83 -41.67 -37.50
CA ASN A 146 6.17 -41.15 -37.21
C ASN A 146 6.09 -39.70 -36.72
N ALA A 147 5.26 -38.86 -37.35
CA ALA A 147 5.02 -37.50 -36.92
C ALA A 147 4.39 -37.43 -35.51
N ALA A 148 3.40 -38.27 -35.23
CA ALA A 148 2.78 -38.37 -33.90
C ALA A 148 3.78 -38.81 -32.82
N THR A 149 4.65 -39.77 -33.15
CA THR A 149 5.69 -40.26 -32.24
C THR A 149 6.76 -39.19 -31.96
N ALA A 150 7.19 -38.46 -32.99
CA ALA A 150 8.13 -37.36 -32.85
C ALA A 150 7.58 -36.23 -31.96
N ALA A 151 6.32 -35.84 -32.16
CA ALA A 151 5.64 -34.84 -31.33
C ALA A 151 5.52 -35.30 -29.86
N ASN A 152 5.29 -36.59 -29.62
CA ASN A 152 5.29 -37.15 -28.26
C ASN A 152 6.70 -37.11 -27.63
N THR A 153 7.75 -37.43 -28.38
CA THR A 153 9.15 -37.37 -27.89
C THR A 153 9.54 -35.94 -27.53
N GLU A 154 9.17 -34.96 -28.34
CA GLU A 154 9.40 -33.54 -28.06
C GLU A 154 8.70 -33.10 -26.77
N LEU A 155 7.43 -33.48 -26.59
CA LEU A 155 6.69 -33.22 -25.35
C LEU A 155 7.35 -33.86 -24.13
N GLN A 156 7.83 -35.11 -24.24
CA GLN A 156 8.53 -35.77 -23.13
C GLN A 156 9.83 -35.05 -22.74
N GLN A 157 10.57 -34.51 -23.72
CA GLN A 157 11.77 -33.71 -23.45
C GLN A 157 11.47 -32.36 -22.80
N GLU A 158 10.31 -31.75 -23.08
CA GLU A 158 9.87 -30.53 -22.39
C GLU A 158 9.43 -30.80 -20.94
N LEU A 159 8.87 -31.99 -20.64
CA LEU A 159 8.43 -32.37 -19.30
C LEU A 159 9.57 -32.81 -18.36
N GLU A 160 10.70 -33.22 -18.93
CA GLU A 160 11.90 -33.66 -18.19
C GLU A 160 12.87 -32.52 -17.84
N GLN A 161 12.63 -31.30 -18.35
CA GLN A 161 13.40 -30.08 -18.05
C GLN A 161 12.80 -29.28 -16.90
#